data_AF-A0A3N4H426-F1
#
_entry.id   AF-A0A3N4H426-F1
#
_cell.length_a   1.000
_cell.length_b   1.000
_cell.length_c   1.000
_cell.angle_alpha   90.00
_cell.angle_beta   90.00
_cell.angle_gamma   90.00
#
_symmetry.space_group_name_H-M   'P 1'
#
loop_
_entity.id
_entity.type
_entity.pdbx_description
1 polymer ?
#
loop_
_entity_poly.entity_id
_entity_poly.type
_entity_poly.pdbx_seq_one_letter_code
_entity_poly.pdbx_strand_id
1 'polypeptide(L)' 'MTMLNQFKKVLKSIEPAVMLLSGTYLLIQAIQKKNIPMGAAGGVLVFRGGLDLGKVVEESGIKEAIEKRAD' A
#
# COMPACT_ATOMS: atom_id res chain seq x y z
N MET A 1 22.41 -2.36 17.67
CA MET A 1 21.21 -1.90 16.93
C MET A 1 19.99 -2.47 17.64
N THR A 2 19.21 -1.65 18.33
CA THR A 2 18.15 -2.07 19.26
C THR A 2 16.93 -2.67 18.54
N MET A 3 16.27 -3.66 19.14
CA MET A 3 15.00 -4.28 18.69
C MET A 3 13.98 -3.25 18.18
N LEU A 4 13.88 -2.10 18.86
CA LEU A 4 13.00 -0.98 18.50
C LEU A 4 13.24 -0.42 17.09
N ASN A 5 14.48 -0.44 16.60
CA ASN A 5 14.82 0.04 15.26
C ASN A 5 14.46 -0.97 14.16
N GLN A 6 14.45 -2.27 14.47
CA GLN A 6 14.00 -3.29 13.53
C GLN A 6 12.47 -3.26 13.38
N PHE A 7 11.73 -3.12 14.47
CA PHE A 7 10.28 -2.94 14.43
C PHE A 7 9.86 -1.70 13.61
N LYS A 8 10.54 -0.57 13.79
CA LYS A 8 10.30 0.64 12.99
C LYS A 8 10.57 0.43 11.50
N LYS A 9 11.61 -0.34 11.14
CA LYS A 9 11.89 -0.67 9.74
C LYS A 9 10.83 -1.57 9.13
N VAL A 10 10.37 -2.57 9.86
CA VAL A 10 9.28 -3.45 9.42
C VAL A 10 8.00 -2.63 9.22
N LEU A 11 7.61 -1.81 10.21
CA LEU A 11 6.43 -0.93 10.14
C LEU A 11 6.44 -0.01 8.92
N LYS A 12 7.59 0.59 8.59
CA LYS A 12 7.73 1.42 7.38
C LYS A 12 7.62 0.63 6.08
N SER A 13 7.97 -0.66 6.10
CA SER A 13 7.86 -1.54 4.94
C SER A 13 6.42 -2.02 4.70
N ILE A 14 5.62 -2.20 5.76
CA ILE A 14 4.20 -2.58 5.66
C ILE A 14 3.25 -1.39 5.50
N GLU A 15 3.71 -0.17 5.76
CA GLU A 15 2.91 1.07 5.65
C GLU A 15 2.18 1.20 4.29
N PRO A 16 2.82 0.97 3.12
CA PRO A 16 2.14 1.05 1.82
C PRO A 16 1.02 0.02 1.68
N ALA A 17 1.24 -1.21 2.17
CA ALA A 17 0.24 -2.27 2.12
C ALA A 17 -0.96 -1.96 3.03
N VAL A 18 -0.70 -1.41 4.22
CA VAL A 18 -1.74 -0.96 5.15
C VAL A 18 -2.55 0.18 4.55
N MET A 19 -1.91 1.16 3.91
CA MET A 19 -2.59 2.24 3.18
C MET A 19 -3.48 1.70 2.06
N LEU A 20 -3.01 0.74 1.27
CA LEU A 20 -3.78 0.10 0.21
C LEU A 20 -5.02 -0.64 0.74
N LEU A 21 -4.84 -1.47 1.78
CA LEU A 21 -5.93 -2.24 2.39
C LEU A 21 -6.98 -1.33 3.04
N SER A 22 -6.53 -0.36 3.84
CA SER A 22 -7.42 0.60 4.49
C SER A 22 -8.13 1.51 3.49
N GLY A 23 -7.44 1.97 2.44
CA GLY A 23 -8.03 2.75 1.37
C GLY A 23 -9.12 1.98 0.61
N THR A 24 -8.85 0.73 0.27
CA THR A 24 -9.80 -0.15 -0.43
C THR A 24 -11.04 -0.40 0.42
N TYR A 25 -10.86 -0.65 1.72
CA TYR A 25 -11.97 -0.80 2.66
C TYR A 25 -12.84 0.46 2.73
N LEU A 26 -12.25 1.65 2.81
CA LEU A 26 -12.99 2.91 2.83
C LEU A 26 -13.75 3.15 1.52
N LEU A 27 -13.20 2.76 0.37
CA LEU A 27 -13.91 2.82 -0.91
C LEU A 27 -15.14 1.92 -0.92
N ILE A 28 -15.02 0.68 -0.44
CA ILE A 28 -16.16 -0.26 -0.34
C ILE A 28 -17.24 0.33 0.57
N GLN A 29 -16.86 0.85 1.73
CA GLN A 29 -17.78 1.46 2.68
C GLN A 29 -18.42 2.74 2.14
N ALA A 30 -17.66 3.55 1.39
CA ALA A 30 -18.16 4.75 0.74
C ALA A 30 -19.25 4.43 -0.28
N ILE A 31 -19.07 3.35 -1.06
CA ILE A 31 -20.08 2.87 -2.02
C ILE A 31 -21.34 2.41 -1.27
N GLN A 32 -21.18 1.57 -0.23
CA GLN A 32 -22.30 1.06 0.55
C GLN A 32 -23.11 2.17 1.24
N LYS A 33 -22.42 3.19 1.76
CA LYS A 33 -23.04 4.29 2.51
C LYS A 33 -23.32 5.54 1.69
N LYS A 34 -23.03 5.51 0.37
CA LYS A 34 -23.04 6.68 -0.52
C LYS A 34 -22.29 7.89 0.07
N ASN A 35 -21.20 7.65 0.78
CA ASN A 35 -20.42 8.67 1.48
C ASN A 35 -19.22 9.09 0.62
N ILE A 36 -19.40 10.15 -0.16
CA ILE A 36 -18.38 10.65 -1.10
C ILE A 36 -17.08 11.08 -0.39
N PRO A 37 -17.10 11.83 0.74
CA PRO A 37 -15.88 12.17 1.47
C PRO A 37 -15.05 10.94 1.90
N MET A 38 -15.72 9.88 2.36
CA MET A 38 -15.07 8.62 2.72
C MET A 38 -14.44 7.95 1.48
N GLY A 39 -15.12 8.03 0.34
CA GLY A 39 -14.61 7.51 -0.93
C GLY A 39 -13.37 8.25 -1.38
N ALA A 40 -13.36 9.59 -1.27
CA ALA A 40 -12.19 10.40 -1.59
C ALA A 40 -10.99 10.06 -0.69
N ALA A 41 -11.21 9.93 0.63
CA ALA A 41 -10.16 9.52 1.57
C ALA A 41 -9.62 8.12 1.25
N GLY A 42 -10.52 7.17 0.94
CA GLY A 42 -10.14 5.82 0.52
C GLY A 42 -9.32 5.82 -0.77
N GLY A 43 -9.74 6.60 -1.77
CA GLY A 43 -9.04 6.74 -3.04
C GLY A 43 -7.63 7.32 -2.89
N VAL A 44 -7.46 8.33 -2.03
CA VAL A 44 -6.12 8.91 -1.75
C VAL A 44 -5.19 7.87 -1.12
N LEU A 45 -5.69 7.07 -0.18
CA LEU A 45 -4.91 6.01 0.47
C LEU A 45 -4.53 4.88 -0.50
N VAL A 46 -5.46 4.44 -1.35
CA VAL A 46 -5.15 3.44 -2.40
C VAL A 46 -4.11 3.97 -3.37
N PHE A 47 -4.26 5.22 -3.82
CA PHE A 47 -3.34 5.82 -4.78
C PHE A 47 -1.93 5.96 -4.20
N ARG A 48 -1.80 6.53 -3.00
CA ARG A 48 -0.49 6.67 -2.33
C ARG A 48 0.12 5.32 -1.96
N GLY A 49 -0.66 4.43 -1.37
CA GLY A 49 -0.20 3.09 -1.02
C GLY A 49 0.27 2.31 -2.25
N GLY A 50 -0.42 2.43 -3.39
CA GLY A 50 -0.02 1.81 -4.65
C GLY A 50 1.24 2.40 -5.27
N LEU A 51 1.39 3.72 -5.26
CA LEU A 51 2.62 4.38 -5.71
C LEU A 51 3.82 4.00 -4.85
N ASP A 52 3.65 3.95 -3.53
CA ASP A 52 4.72 3.60 -2.59
C ASP A 52 5.08 2.11 -2.69
N LEU A 53 4.10 1.22 -2.84
CA LEU A 53 4.36 -0.20 -3.12
C LEU A 53 5.05 -0.40 -4.46
N GLY A 54 4.65 0.33 -5.51
CA GLY A 54 5.30 0.29 -6.82
C GLY A 54 6.78 0.64 -6.71
N LYS A 55 7.11 1.73 -6.02
CA LYS A 55 8.50 2.13 -5.76
C LYS A 55 9.27 1.09 -4.95
N VAL A 56 8.67 0.53 -3.90
CA VAL A 56 9.30 -0.54 -3.09
C VAL A 56 9.58 -1.77 -3.96
N VAL A 57 8.67 -2.15 -4.87
CA VAL A 57 8.85 -3.28 -5.80
C VAL A 57 9.95 -2.98 -6.83
N GLU A 58 10.02 -1.75 -7.33
CA GLU A 58 11.08 -1.32 -8.26
C GLU A 58 12.47 -1.28 -7.58
N GLU A 59 12.56 -0.76 -6.35
CA GLU A 59 13.82 -0.65 -5.59
C GLU A 59 14.31 -2.00 -5.05
N SER A 60 13.42 -2.97 -4.82
CA SER A 60 13.78 -4.28 -4.24
C SER A 60 14.31 -5.30 -5.26
N GLY A 61 14.47 -4.94 -6.54
CA GLY A 61 14.94 -5.87 -7.59
C GLY A 61 13.95 -6.99 -7.91
N ILE A 62 12.76 -6.98 -7.30
CA ILE A 62 11.70 -7.99 -7.52
C ILE A 62 11.15 -7.89 -8.96
N LYS A 63 11.31 -6.74 -9.62
CA LYS A 63 10.96 -6.53 -11.03
C LYS A 63 11.58 -7.59 -11.96
N GLU A 64 12.86 -7.95 -11.76
CA GLU A 64 13.53 -9.01 -12.52
C GLU A 64 12.95 -10.41 -12.27
N ALA A 65 12.43 -10.69 -11.07
CA ALA A 65 11.81 -11.97 -10.72
C ALA A 65 10.35 -12.08 -11.20
N ILE A 66 9.66 -10.95 -11.38
CA ILE A 66 8.31 -10.89 -11.93
C ILE A 66 8.35 -11.00 -13.45
N GLU A 67 9.25 -10.27 -14.14
CA GLU A 67 9.40 -10.36 -15.60
C GLU A 67 9.82 -11.77 -16.05
N LYS A 68 10.77 -12.42 -15.37
CA LYS A 68 11.18 -13.81 -15.70
C LYS A 68 10.12 -14.89 -15.48
N ARG A 69 9.01 -14.58 -14.80
CA ARG A 69 7.88 -15.52 -14.59
C ARG A 69 6.73 -15.30 -15.57
N ALA A 70 6.76 -14.22 -16.33
CA ALA A 70 5.72 -13.88 -17.30
C ALA A 70 6.05 -14.34 -18.73
N ASP A 71 7.29 -14.78 -18.98
CA ASP A 71 7.71 -15.60 -20.14
C ASP A 71 7.55 -17.10 -19.86
#